data_AF-A0A1A8ARJ0-F1
#
_entry.id   AF-A0A1A8ARJ0-F1
#
_cell.length_a   1.000
_cell.length_b   1.000
_cell.length_c   1.000
_cell.angle_alpha   90.00
_cell.angle_beta   90.00
_cell.angle_gamma   90.00
#
_symmetry.space_group_name_H-M   'P 1'
#
loop_
_entity.id
_entity.type
_entity.pdbx_description
1 polymer ?
#
loop_
_entity_poly.entity_id
_entity_poly.type
_entity_poly.pdbx_seq_one_letter_code
_entity_poly.pdbx_strand_id
1 'polypeptide(L)'
;MTFECQPARYPTSCSRVALLTSLLTGRAAEWAAALYNQKSPACNDYETFVKEMKKTFVHPSSEVSDETRLLQLRQGSQTAAQYTSRFRTTAARLRWDDAALKAVYLEGLSPRIREGMIGHEVPTSLDLAVDLALQLDRCILNRPSTMSAPIPLTALDRPIPVTSVDGRPIMPYPLTHRTQGLHMTIDQHRETLHFLVIQAPATPLILGHSWFCRHEPHISWST
;
A
#
# COMPACT_ATOMS: atom_id res chain seq x y z
N MET A 1 -14.49 -13.24 -26.89
CA MET A 1 -14.12 -14.64 -27.17
C MET A 1 -15.12 -15.37 -28.07
N THR A 2 -16.44 -15.13 -28.02
CA THR A 2 -17.42 -15.84 -28.89
C THR A 2 -17.23 -15.65 -30.40
N PHE A 3 -16.86 -14.46 -30.86
CA PHE A 3 -16.61 -14.20 -32.29
C PHE A 3 -15.33 -14.87 -32.82
N GLU A 4 -14.33 -15.06 -31.97
CA GLU A 4 -13.05 -15.71 -32.30
C GLU A 4 -13.18 -17.23 -32.29
N CYS A 5 -14.04 -17.79 -31.43
CA CYS A 5 -14.26 -19.23 -31.32
C CYS A 5 -15.19 -19.81 -32.41
N GLN A 6 -15.97 -18.99 -33.13
CA GLN A 6 -16.91 -19.45 -34.17
C GLN A 6 -16.96 -18.52 -35.40
N PRO A 7 -15.86 -18.39 -36.16
CA PRO A 7 -15.75 -17.46 -37.30
C PRO A 7 -16.72 -17.79 -38.45
N ALA A 8 -17.09 -19.06 -38.63
CA ALA A 8 -17.99 -19.50 -39.71
C ALA A 8 -19.47 -19.10 -39.50
N ARG A 9 -19.92 -18.85 -38.27
CA ARG A 9 -21.32 -18.45 -37.96
C ARG A 9 -21.56 -16.94 -38.07
N TYR A 10 -20.49 -16.13 -38.01
CA TYR A 10 -20.59 -14.67 -38.04
C TYR A 10 -19.57 -14.04 -39.01
N PRO A 11 -19.67 -14.36 -40.33
CA PRO A 11 -18.69 -13.93 -41.33
C PRO A 11 -18.81 -12.43 -41.66
N THR A 12 -19.97 -11.81 -41.46
CA THR A 12 -20.24 -10.42 -41.86
C THR A 12 -20.38 -9.50 -40.65
N SER A 13 -19.97 -8.23 -40.77
CA SER A 13 -20.14 -7.20 -39.74
C SER A 13 -21.59 -7.07 -39.29
N CYS A 14 -22.55 -7.17 -40.22
CA CYS A 14 -23.98 -7.16 -39.93
C CYS A 14 -24.43 -8.36 -39.06
N SER A 15 -23.91 -9.57 -39.30
CA SER A 15 -24.23 -10.74 -38.44
C SER A 15 -23.70 -10.59 -37.00
N ARG A 16 -22.58 -9.86 -36.83
CA ARG A 16 -22.02 -9.54 -35.51
C ARG A 16 -22.84 -8.48 -34.78
N VAL A 17 -23.30 -7.46 -35.50
CA VAL A 17 -24.22 -6.44 -34.97
C VAL A 17 -25.56 -7.06 -34.59
N ALA A 18 -26.12 -7.95 -35.41
CA ALA A 18 -27.37 -8.67 -35.11
C ALA A 18 -27.25 -9.58 -33.87
N LEU A 19 -26.11 -10.24 -33.68
CA LEU A 19 -25.85 -10.98 -32.43
C LEU A 19 -25.75 -10.02 -31.26
N LEU A 20 -24.96 -8.95 -31.39
CA LEU A 20 -24.77 -7.97 -30.33
C LEU A 20 -26.10 -7.35 -29.90
N THR A 21 -26.97 -7.00 -30.85
CA THR A 21 -28.29 -6.41 -30.60
C THR A 21 -29.23 -7.40 -29.93
N SER A 22 -29.16 -8.69 -30.28
CA SER A 22 -29.91 -9.75 -29.59
C SER A 22 -29.48 -9.96 -28.13
N LEU A 23 -28.25 -9.55 -27.77
CA LEU A 23 -27.73 -9.62 -26.41
C LEU A 23 -28.05 -8.37 -25.57
N LEU A 24 -28.58 -7.30 -26.20
CA LEU A 24 -28.99 -6.09 -25.49
C LEU A 24 -30.36 -6.30 -24.85
N THR A 25 -30.51 -5.79 -23.63
CA THR A 25 -31.78 -5.84 -22.88
C THR A 25 -32.11 -4.48 -22.28
N GLY A 26 -33.40 -4.20 -22.06
CA GLY A 26 -33.87 -2.93 -21.49
C GLY A 26 -33.59 -1.74 -22.39
N ARG A 27 -33.18 -0.60 -21.81
CA ARG A 27 -32.95 0.67 -22.53
C ARG A 27 -31.94 0.57 -23.69
N ALA A 28 -30.99 -0.36 -23.60
CA ALA A 28 -30.03 -0.62 -24.69
C ALA A 28 -30.67 -1.28 -25.91
N ALA A 29 -31.69 -2.14 -25.69
CA ALA A 29 -32.44 -2.77 -26.77
C ALA A 29 -33.36 -1.76 -27.48
N GLU A 30 -34.02 -0.88 -26.71
CA GLU A 30 -34.86 0.19 -27.26
C GLU A 30 -34.06 1.17 -28.12
N TRP A 31 -32.86 1.56 -27.66
CA TRP A 31 -31.92 2.37 -28.45
C TRP A 31 -31.49 1.66 -29.74
N ALA A 32 -31.14 0.38 -29.67
CA ALA A 32 -30.75 -0.38 -30.84
C ALA A 32 -31.90 -0.49 -31.85
N ALA A 33 -33.14 -0.72 -31.38
CA ALA A 33 -34.34 -0.73 -32.21
C ALA A 33 -34.57 0.65 -32.88
N ALA A 34 -34.34 1.76 -32.16
CA ALA A 34 -34.43 3.11 -32.73
C ALA A 34 -33.41 3.33 -33.87
N LEU A 35 -32.17 2.83 -33.72
CA LEU A 35 -31.14 2.90 -34.76
C LEU A 35 -31.50 2.09 -36.01
N TYR A 36 -32.09 0.90 -35.83
CA TYR A 36 -32.60 0.10 -36.94
C TYR A 36 -33.75 0.78 -37.68
N ASN A 37 -34.69 1.39 -36.93
CA ASN A 37 -35.82 2.13 -37.51
C ASN A 37 -35.37 3.37 -38.30
N GLN A 38 -34.28 4.02 -37.88
CA GLN A 38 -33.68 5.15 -38.58
C GLN A 38 -32.82 4.74 -39.79
N LYS A 39 -32.67 3.43 -40.08
CA LYS A 39 -31.78 2.88 -41.12
C LYS A 39 -30.36 3.42 -41.02
N SER A 40 -29.85 3.57 -39.79
CA SER A 40 -28.52 4.11 -39.56
C SER A 40 -27.45 3.21 -40.21
N PRO A 41 -26.44 3.79 -40.90
CA PRO A 41 -25.34 3.01 -41.47
C PRO A 41 -24.53 2.28 -40.38
N ALA A 42 -24.62 2.74 -39.12
CA ALA A 42 -24.01 2.09 -37.97
C ALA A 42 -24.50 0.65 -37.75
N CYS A 43 -25.71 0.29 -38.19
CA CYS A 43 -26.24 -1.07 -38.05
C CYS A 43 -25.57 -2.11 -38.97
N ASN A 44 -24.83 -1.64 -39.99
CA ASN A 44 -24.15 -2.52 -40.96
C ASN A 44 -22.67 -2.73 -40.64
N ASP A 45 -22.09 -1.89 -39.78
CA ASP A 45 -20.68 -1.93 -39.41
C ASP A 45 -20.50 -2.06 -37.90
N TYR A 46 -19.75 -3.09 -37.49
CA TYR A 46 -19.60 -3.43 -36.08
C TYR A 46 -18.83 -2.36 -35.30
N GLU A 47 -17.79 -1.78 -35.90
CA GLU A 47 -16.96 -0.77 -35.24
C GLU A 47 -17.75 0.52 -35.01
N THR A 48 -18.50 0.95 -36.01
CA THR A 48 -19.40 2.11 -35.94
C THR A 48 -20.53 1.89 -34.93
N PHE A 49 -21.12 0.70 -34.90
CA PHE A 49 -22.15 0.34 -33.92
C PHE A 49 -21.64 0.42 -32.48
N VAL A 50 -20.47 -0.17 -32.20
CA VAL A 50 -19.84 -0.15 -30.87
C VAL A 50 -19.44 1.28 -30.48
N LYS A 51 -18.98 2.10 -31.43
CA LYS A 51 -18.64 3.51 -31.19
C LYS A 51 -19.86 4.32 -30.75
N GLU A 52 -20.99 4.20 -31.45
CA GLU A 52 -22.23 4.89 -31.08
C GLU A 52 -22.85 4.33 -29.79
N MET A 53 -22.72 3.02 -29.55
CA MET A 53 -23.11 2.40 -28.29
C MET A 53 -22.32 2.97 -27.12
N LYS A 54 -20.99 3.04 -27.25
CA LYS A 54 -20.12 3.65 -26.24
C LYS A 54 -20.51 5.11 -26.02
N LYS A 55 -20.68 5.89 -27.09
CA LYS A 55 -21.08 7.30 -27.00
C LYS A 55 -22.43 7.52 -26.29
N THR A 56 -23.38 6.60 -26.46
CA THR A 56 -24.73 6.74 -25.90
C THR A 56 -24.84 6.23 -24.46
N PHE A 57 -24.17 5.13 -24.14
CA PHE A 57 -24.31 4.46 -22.84
C PHE A 57 -23.10 4.62 -21.90
N VAL A 58 -21.94 4.99 -22.42
CA VAL A 58 -20.78 5.35 -21.62
C VAL A 58 -20.81 6.87 -21.48
N HIS A 59 -21.21 7.35 -20.29
CA HIS A 59 -21.09 8.77 -19.97
C HIS A 59 -19.62 9.20 -20.11
N PRO A 60 -19.32 10.42 -20.60
CA PRO A 60 -17.93 10.91 -20.72
C PRO A 60 -17.18 10.97 -19.37
N SER A 61 -17.89 10.90 -18.24
CA SER A 61 -17.32 10.77 -16.89
C SER A 61 -17.03 9.33 -16.45
N SER A 62 -17.50 8.32 -17.20
CA SER A 62 -17.31 6.89 -16.90
C SER A 62 -15.98 6.34 -17.40
N GLU A 63 -15.33 7.02 -18.35
CA GLU A 63 -13.90 6.84 -18.57
C GLU A 63 -13.18 7.62 -17.46
N VAL A 64 -13.24 7.12 -16.22
CA VAL A 64 -12.23 7.47 -15.23
C VAL A 64 -10.93 7.02 -15.85
N SER A 65 -10.20 7.99 -16.43
CA SER A 65 -8.92 7.79 -17.07
C SER A 65 -8.07 6.85 -16.21
N ASP A 66 -7.32 5.93 -16.81
CA ASP A 66 -6.50 5.00 -16.03
C ASP A 66 -5.55 5.79 -15.08
N GLU A 67 -5.19 7.02 -15.45
CA GLU A 67 -4.52 8.04 -14.64
C GLU A 67 -5.31 8.42 -13.38
N THR A 68 -6.58 8.82 -13.53
CA THR A 68 -7.45 9.18 -12.39
C THR A 68 -7.70 7.97 -11.50
N ARG A 69 -7.86 6.78 -12.09
CA ARG A 69 -8.01 5.53 -11.34
C ARG A 69 -6.75 5.20 -10.55
N LEU A 70 -5.56 5.42 -11.13
CA LEU A 70 -4.29 5.24 -10.43
C LEU A 70 -4.14 6.24 -9.28
N LEU A 71 -4.45 7.52 -9.50
CA LEU A 71 -4.35 8.58 -8.50
C LEU A 71 -5.31 8.38 -7.32
N GLN A 72 -6.47 7.78 -7.55
CA GLN A 72 -7.44 7.45 -6.49
C GLN A 72 -7.18 6.09 -5.83
N LEU A 73 -6.24 5.29 -6.37
CA LEU A 73 -5.96 3.97 -5.82
C LEU A 73 -5.31 4.11 -4.44
N ARG A 74 -5.93 3.51 -3.43
CA ARG A 74 -5.44 3.44 -2.06
C ARG A 74 -5.40 1.99 -1.60
N GLN A 75 -4.40 1.62 -0.81
CA GLN A 75 -4.27 0.29 -0.22
C GLN A 75 -5.45 -0.02 0.72
N GLY A 76 -5.87 0.96 1.53
CA GLY A 76 -6.94 0.77 2.51
C GLY A 76 -6.62 -0.35 3.50
N SER A 77 -7.55 -1.30 3.65
CA SER A 77 -7.42 -2.49 4.49
C SER A 77 -6.81 -3.71 3.78
N GLN A 78 -6.44 -3.59 2.50
CA GLN A 78 -5.89 -4.69 1.73
C GLN A 78 -4.39 -4.90 2.03
N THR A 79 -3.89 -6.11 1.75
CA THR A 79 -2.45 -6.40 1.81
C THR A 79 -1.69 -5.56 0.79
N ALA A 80 -0.41 -5.28 1.06
CA ALA A 80 0.44 -4.57 0.11
C ALA A 80 0.50 -5.32 -1.23
N ALA A 81 0.60 -6.65 -1.20
CA ALA A 81 0.62 -7.49 -2.41
C ALA A 81 -0.60 -7.29 -3.31
N GLN A 82 -1.81 -7.26 -2.73
CA GLN A 82 -3.04 -7.03 -3.49
C GLN A 82 -3.08 -5.61 -4.07
N TYR A 83 -2.66 -4.62 -3.29
CA TYR A 83 -2.57 -3.24 -3.75
C TYR A 83 -1.56 -3.08 -4.89
N THR A 84 -0.34 -3.60 -4.74
CA THR A 84 0.72 -3.57 -5.77
C THR A 84 0.25 -4.20 -7.07
N SER A 85 -0.43 -5.34 -7.01
CA SER A 85 -0.95 -6.01 -8.21
C SER A 85 -1.94 -5.12 -8.99
N ARG A 86 -2.87 -4.48 -8.28
CA ARG A 86 -3.82 -3.53 -8.88
C ARG A 86 -3.14 -2.28 -9.42
N PHE A 87 -2.16 -1.76 -8.68
CA PHE A 87 -1.37 -0.61 -9.08
C PHE A 87 -0.63 -0.90 -10.38
N ARG A 88 0.13 -2.00 -10.46
CA ARG A 88 0.87 -2.39 -11.66
C ARG A 88 -0.04 -2.67 -12.85
N THR A 89 -1.20 -3.30 -12.64
CA THR A 89 -2.18 -3.56 -13.70
C THR A 89 -2.71 -2.26 -14.32
N THR A 90 -2.94 -1.24 -13.49
CA THR A 90 -3.42 0.08 -13.95
C THR A 90 -2.27 0.87 -14.57
N ALA A 91 -1.10 0.86 -13.94
CA ALA A 91 0.11 1.56 -14.39
C ALA A 91 0.65 1.03 -15.72
N ALA A 92 0.50 -0.27 -16.03
CA ALA A 92 0.98 -0.86 -17.27
C ALA A 92 0.36 -0.26 -18.54
N ARG A 93 -0.80 0.40 -18.40
CA ARG A 93 -1.50 1.08 -19.50
C ARG A 93 -1.08 2.54 -19.65
N LEU A 94 -0.35 3.06 -18.66
CA LEU A 94 0.08 4.45 -18.58
C LEU A 94 1.51 4.60 -19.07
N ARG A 95 1.82 5.74 -19.69
CA ARG A 95 3.17 6.10 -20.14
C ARG A 95 3.93 6.96 -19.12
N TRP A 96 3.64 6.77 -17.84
CA TRP A 96 4.23 7.56 -16.76
C TRP A 96 5.66 7.10 -16.48
N ASP A 97 6.50 8.04 -16.06
CA ASP A 97 7.86 7.74 -15.64
C ASP A 97 7.89 7.08 -14.25
N ASP A 98 9.03 6.44 -13.94
CA ASP A 98 9.22 5.70 -12.68
C ASP A 98 9.10 6.60 -11.44
N ALA A 99 9.52 7.87 -11.54
CA ALA A 99 9.44 8.80 -10.41
C ALA A 99 7.98 9.19 -10.11
N ALA A 100 7.18 9.45 -11.14
CA ALA A 100 5.75 9.71 -11.02
C ALA A 100 4.99 8.50 -10.45
N LEU A 101 5.26 7.30 -10.98
CA LEU A 101 4.64 6.07 -10.47
C LEU A 101 5.03 5.81 -9.02
N LYS A 102 6.31 6.00 -8.66
CA LYS A 102 6.79 5.86 -7.28
C LYS A 102 6.08 6.82 -6.32
N ALA A 103 5.96 8.10 -6.68
CA ALA A 103 5.30 9.09 -5.84
C ALA A 103 3.85 8.68 -5.53
N VAL A 104 3.08 8.31 -6.56
CA VAL A 104 1.67 7.91 -6.40
C VAL A 104 1.54 6.58 -5.65
N TYR A 105 2.46 5.64 -5.87
CA TYR A 105 2.50 4.39 -5.12
C TYR A 105 2.69 4.63 -3.63
N LEU A 106 3.68 5.44 -3.24
CA LEU A 106 3.97 5.76 -1.84
C LEU A 106 2.82 6.52 -1.15
N GLU A 107 2.17 7.44 -1.86
CA GLU A 107 0.98 8.13 -1.36
C GLU A 107 -0.22 7.20 -1.17
N GLY A 108 -0.32 6.15 -1.99
CA GLY A 108 -1.41 5.18 -1.95
C GLY A 108 -1.24 4.08 -0.90
N LEU A 109 -0.03 3.86 -0.39
CA LEU A 109 0.24 2.90 0.68
C LEU A 109 -0.46 3.28 1.99
N SER A 110 -0.81 2.26 2.77
CA SER A 110 -1.38 2.42 4.10
C SER A 110 -0.42 3.13 5.05
N PRO A 111 -0.93 3.92 6.03
CA PRO A 111 -0.08 4.62 7.00
C PRO A 111 0.88 3.68 7.72
N ARG A 112 0.44 2.46 8.05
CA ARG A 112 1.25 1.45 8.75
C ARG A 112 2.52 1.06 7.99
N ILE A 113 2.43 0.90 6.68
CA ILE A 113 3.59 0.58 5.85
C ILE A 113 4.44 1.83 5.64
N ARG A 114 3.82 2.99 5.45
CA ARG A 114 4.52 4.27 5.29
C ARG A 114 5.35 4.64 6.52
N GLU A 115 4.82 4.45 7.71
CA GLU A 115 5.53 4.62 8.99
C GLU A 115 6.73 3.67 9.09
N GLY A 116 6.55 2.40 8.68
CA GLY A 116 7.65 1.44 8.61
C GLY A 116 8.78 1.88 7.67
N MET A 117 8.48 2.62 6.60
CA MET A 117 9.47 3.12 5.65
C MET A 117 10.31 4.30 6.19
N ILE A 118 9.88 5.01 7.24
CA ILE A 118 10.60 6.19 7.78
C ILE A 118 12.01 5.82 8.28
N GLY A 119 12.21 4.58 8.74
CA GLY A 119 13.50 4.07 9.22
C GLY A 119 14.40 3.45 8.15
N HIS A 120 13.98 3.41 6.88
CA HIS A 120 14.73 2.82 5.78
C HIS A 120 15.23 3.89 4.80
N GLU A 121 16.24 3.55 4.00
CA GLU A 121 16.66 4.41 2.90
C GLU A 121 15.51 4.61 1.90
N VAL A 122 15.31 5.85 1.46
CA VAL A 122 14.22 6.19 0.54
C VAL A 122 14.42 5.43 -0.77
N PRO A 123 13.45 4.62 -1.22
CA PRO A 123 13.59 3.84 -2.44
C PRO A 123 13.86 4.73 -3.66
N THR A 124 14.92 4.41 -4.40
CA THR A 124 15.32 5.14 -5.61
C THR A 124 14.43 4.82 -6.81
N SER A 125 13.92 3.58 -6.91
CA SER A 125 13.00 3.13 -7.97
C SER A 125 11.65 2.64 -7.43
N LEU A 126 10.64 2.54 -8.31
CA LEU A 126 9.35 1.94 -7.99
C LEU A 126 9.49 0.50 -7.52
N ASP A 127 10.33 -0.30 -8.18
CA ASP A 127 10.52 -1.71 -7.82
C ASP A 127 11.11 -1.87 -6.42
N LEU A 128 12.08 -1.04 -6.04
CA LEU A 128 12.60 -1.01 -4.67
C LEU A 128 11.52 -0.61 -3.66
N ALA A 129 10.65 0.35 -4.01
CA ALA A 129 9.54 0.76 -3.15
C ALA A 129 8.51 -0.37 -2.98
N VAL A 130 8.26 -1.12 -4.05
CA VAL A 130 7.39 -2.30 -4.03
C VAL A 130 7.98 -3.38 -3.14
N ASP A 131 9.24 -3.76 -3.34
CA ASP A 131 9.89 -4.81 -2.57
C ASP A 131 9.92 -4.48 -1.08
N LEU A 132 10.25 -3.23 -0.73
CA LEU A 132 10.24 -2.75 0.65
C LEU A 132 8.82 -2.78 1.25
N ALA A 133 7.81 -2.35 0.49
CA ALA A 133 6.41 -2.41 0.95
C ALA A 133 5.95 -3.84 1.21
N LEU A 134 6.32 -4.80 0.35
CA LEU A 134 5.98 -6.21 0.50
C LEU A 134 6.72 -6.85 1.69
N GLN A 135 7.99 -6.48 1.91
CA GLN A 135 8.74 -6.91 3.09
C GLN A 135 8.10 -6.39 4.37
N LEU A 136 7.74 -5.11 4.44
CA LEU A 136 7.08 -4.52 5.60
C LEU A 136 5.70 -5.14 5.85
N ASP A 137 4.90 -5.39 4.81
CA ASP A 137 3.61 -6.07 4.92
C ASP A 137 3.77 -7.47 5.54
N ARG A 138 4.77 -8.24 5.10
CA ARG A 138 5.11 -9.55 5.69
C ARG A 138 5.59 -9.42 7.14
N CYS A 139 6.42 -8.44 7.47
CA CYS A 139 6.86 -8.21 8.85
C CYS A 139 5.71 -7.83 9.76
N ILE A 140 4.76 -7.03 9.27
CA ILE A 140 3.58 -6.60 10.03
C ILE A 140 2.60 -7.77 10.22
N LEU A 141 2.38 -8.58 9.19
CA LEU A 141 1.47 -9.75 9.23
C LEU A 141 2.06 -10.93 10.02
N ASN A 142 3.36 -11.19 9.88
CA ASN A 142 4.07 -12.25 10.58
C ASN A 142 4.62 -11.80 11.94
N ARG A 143 4.34 -10.56 12.36
CA ARG A 143 4.62 -10.15 13.73
C ARG A 143 3.78 -11.07 14.63
N PRO A 144 4.40 -11.94 15.44
CA PRO A 144 3.62 -12.78 16.33
C PRO A 144 2.79 -11.85 17.22
N SER A 145 1.50 -12.13 17.34
CA SER A 145 0.54 -11.37 18.15
C SER A 145 0.94 -11.23 19.62
N THR A 146 2.05 -11.84 20.04
CA THR A 146 2.69 -11.68 21.35
C THR A 146 3.32 -10.30 21.58
N MET A 147 3.49 -9.46 20.55
CA MET A 147 4.03 -8.09 20.71
C MET A 147 2.97 -6.97 20.69
N SER A 148 1.69 -7.30 20.74
CA SER A 148 0.60 -6.31 20.88
C SER A 148 0.14 -6.11 22.33
N ALA A 149 0.73 -6.82 23.29
CA ALA A 149 0.58 -6.45 24.68
C ALA A 149 1.50 -5.25 24.95
N PRO A 150 1.00 -4.15 25.56
CA PRO A 150 1.88 -3.12 26.08
C PRO A 150 2.95 -3.79 26.94
N ILE A 151 4.21 -3.40 26.77
CA ILE A 151 5.32 -3.93 27.58
C ILE A 151 4.90 -3.80 29.04
N PRO A 152 4.80 -4.90 29.81
CA PRO A 152 4.31 -4.82 31.16
C PRO A 152 5.27 -3.96 31.98
N LEU A 153 4.71 -2.93 32.59
CA LEU A 153 5.46 -1.97 33.41
C LEU A 153 5.28 -2.32 34.89
N THR A 154 6.33 -2.11 35.65
CA THR A 154 6.34 -2.20 37.11
C THR A 154 6.64 -0.82 37.67
N ALA A 155 5.83 -0.35 38.62
CA ALA A 155 6.11 0.90 39.33
C ALA A 155 7.43 0.79 40.10
N LEU A 156 8.18 1.89 40.17
CA LEU A 156 9.40 1.98 40.97
C LEU A 156 9.05 2.22 42.44
N ASP A 157 9.79 1.61 43.35
CA ASP A 157 9.62 1.82 44.80
C ASP A 157 9.85 3.29 45.21
N ARG A 158 10.70 3.99 44.45
CA ARG A 158 10.98 5.42 44.62
C ARG A 158 11.08 6.11 43.26
N PRO A 159 10.43 7.27 43.04
CA PRO A 159 10.58 8.03 41.82
C PRO A 159 12.04 8.48 41.62
N ILE A 160 12.53 8.37 40.39
CA ILE A 160 13.91 8.72 40.03
C ILE A 160 13.90 10.04 39.25
N PRO A 161 14.44 11.14 39.80
CA PRO A 161 14.62 12.37 39.04
C PRO A 161 15.78 12.19 38.05
N VAL A 162 15.50 12.28 36.75
CA VAL A 162 16.53 12.18 35.70
C VAL A 162 16.45 13.41 34.81
N THR A 163 17.61 14.02 34.58
CA THR A 163 17.80 15.14 33.66
C THR A 163 18.68 14.72 32.49
N SER A 164 18.46 15.34 31.33
CA SER A 164 19.39 15.30 30.20
C SER A 164 20.72 15.98 30.56
N VAL A 165 21.72 15.83 29.70
CA VAL A 165 23.03 16.49 29.80
C VAL A 165 22.87 18.02 29.88
N ASP A 166 21.87 18.58 29.20
CA ASP A 166 21.55 20.02 29.23
C ASP A 166 20.81 20.47 30.52
N GLY A 167 20.69 19.60 31.52
CA GLY A 167 20.00 19.88 32.79
C GLY A 167 18.47 19.87 32.72
N ARG A 168 17.88 19.69 31.53
CA ARG A 168 16.42 19.61 31.36
C ARG A 168 15.85 18.27 31.85
N PRO A 169 14.69 18.24 32.50
CA PRO A 169 14.07 16.99 32.94
C PRO A 169 13.70 16.09 31.75
N ILE A 170 14.00 14.79 31.86
CA ILE A 170 13.55 13.80 30.88
C ILE A 170 12.11 13.43 31.21
N MET A 171 11.22 13.55 30.23
CA MET A 171 9.81 13.22 30.43
C MET A 171 9.59 11.70 30.36
N PRO A 172 8.71 11.12 31.20
CA PRO A 172 8.01 11.77 32.30
C PRO A 172 8.96 12.06 33.48
N TYR A 173 8.80 13.20 34.15
CA TYR A 173 9.61 13.58 35.31
C TYR A 173 8.75 13.72 36.57
N PRO A 174 9.11 13.09 37.70
CA PRO A 174 10.17 12.09 37.87
C PRO A 174 9.79 10.74 37.22
N LEU A 175 10.78 9.90 36.95
CA LEU A 175 10.54 8.56 36.41
C LEU A 175 9.89 7.68 37.47
N THR A 176 8.78 7.04 37.12
CA THR A 176 7.96 6.24 38.05
C THR A 176 7.83 4.78 37.65
N HIS A 177 8.23 4.41 36.43
CA HIS A 177 8.00 3.07 35.89
C HIS A 177 9.27 2.49 35.26
N ARG A 178 9.42 1.17 35.40
CA ARG A 178 10.37 0.34 34.64
C ARG A 178 9.66 -0.76 33.89
N THR A 179 10.25 -1.28 32.83
CA THR A 179 9.78 -2.51 32.17
C THR A 179 9.99 -3.71 33.10
N GLN A 180 9.17 -4.74 32.95
CA GLN A 180 9.58 -6.08 33.38
C GLN A 180 10.79 -6.55 32.55
N GLY A 181 11.45 -7.61 33.00
CA GLY A 181 12.64 -8.15 32.36
C GLY A 181 12.41 -8.40 30.87
N LEU A 182 13.09 -7.64 30.03
CA LEU A 182 13.08 -7.79 28.58
C LEU A 182 14.29 -8.62 28.16
N HIS A 183 14.03 -9.66 27.36
CA HIS A 183 15.08 -10.43 26.73
C HIS A 183 15.65 -9.65 25.55
N MET A 184 16.91 -9.25 25.68
CA MET A 184 17.67 -8.59 24.63
C MET A 184 18.64 -9.59 24.02
N THR A 185 18.74 -9.60 22.69
CA THR A 185 19.75 -10.36 21.95
C THR A 185 20.51 -9.40 21.05
N ILE A 186 21.82 -9.29 21.24
CA ILE A 186 22.74 -8.52 20.38
C ILE A 186 23.80 -9.50 19.90
N ASP A 187 23.82 -9.81 18.61
CA ASP A 187 24.67 -10.85 18.00
C ASP A 187 24.58 -12.19 18.75
N GLN A 188 25.65 -12.60 19.45
CA GLN A 188 25.71 -13.82 20.25
C GLN A 188 25.39 -13.59 21.74
N HIS A 189 25.22 -12.33 22.17
CA HIS A 189 24.93 -11.98 23.56
C HIS A 189 23.43 -12.02 23.83
N ARG A 190 23.02 -12.73 24.88
CA ARG A 190 21.64 -12.80 25.37
C ARG A 190 21.58 -12.42 26.83
N GLU A 191 20.74 -11.45 27.16
CA GLU A 191 20.59 -10.96 28.52
C GLU A 191 19.17 -10.48 28.79
N THR A 192 18.74 -10.57 30.05
CA THR A 192 17.48 -10.00 30.51
C THR A 192 17.74 -8.65 31.19
N LEU A 193 17.22 -7.57 30.61
CA LEU A 193 17.41 -6.20 31.09
C LEU A 193 16.09 -5.55 31.52
N HIS A 194 16.18 -4.60 32.44
CA HIS A 194 15.05 -3.78 32.87
C HIS A 194 15.32 -2.33 32.49
N PHE A 195 14.35 -1.69 31.83
CA PHE A 195 14.52 -0.34 31.30
C PHE A 195 13.62 0.66 32.01
N LEU A 196 14.13 1.87 32.22
CA LEU A 196 13.33 2.99 32.69
C LEU A 196 12.50 3.55 31.52
N VAL A 197 11.24 3.88 31.77
CA VAL A 197 10.33 4.35 30.74
C VAL A 197 10.43 5.86 30.57
N ILE A 198 10.85 6.30 29.39
CA ILE A 198 10.95 7.71 28.99
C ILE A 198 10.13 7.98 27.72
N GLN A 199 9.70 9.22 27.54
CA GLN A 199 9.21 9.74 26.27
C GLN A 199 10.39 10.23 25.43
N ALA A 200 10.87 9.37 24.52
CA ALA A 200 11.92 9.72 23.57
C ALA A 200 11.33 9.78 22.15
N PRO A 201 11.42 10.93 21.45
CA PRO A 201 10.80 11.09 20.13
C PRO A 201 11.57 10.40 18.99
N ALA A 202 12.88 10.12 19.16
CA ALA A 202 13.75 9.65 18.08
C ALA A 202 14.56 8.39 18.40
N THR A 203 14.57 7.92 19.64
CA THR A 203 15.43 6.80 20.07
C THR A 203 14.61 5.71 20.74
N PRO A 204 14.53 4.49 20.17
CA PRO A 204 13.69 3.43 20.72
C PRO A 204 14.26 2.81 22.01
N LEU A 205 15.59 2.84 22.20
CA LEU A 205 16.29 2.25 23.34
C LEU A 205 17.59 3.00 23.62
N ILE A 206 17.89 3.24 24.89
CA ILE A 206 19.17 3.82 25.33
C ILE A 206 19.82 2.84 26.30
N LEU A 207 20.98 2.31 25.90
CA LEU A 207 21.84 1.54 26.80
C LEU A 207 22.73 2.54 27.55
N GLY A 208 22.59 2.58 28.88
CA GLY A 208 23.34 3.51 29.72
C GLY A 208 24.81 3.11 29.88
N HIS A 209 25.59 4.03 30.44
CA HIS A 209 27.01 3.83 30.73
C HIS A 209 27.31 2.54 31.53
N SER A 210 26.45 2.18 32.48
CA SER A 210 26.60 0.96 33.29
C SER A 210 26.59 -0.32 32.45
N TRP A 211 25.82 -0.33 31.36
CA TRP A 211 25.80 -1.45 30.42
C TRP A 211 27.09 -1.50 29.60
N PHE A 212 27.56 -0.36 29.10
CA PHE A 212 28.83 -0.26 28.37
C PHE A 212 30.03 -0.73 29.21
N CYS A 213 30.13 -0.31 30.48
CA CYS A 213 31.21 -0.76 31.36
C CYS A 213 31.18 -2.25 31.65
N ARG A 214 29.99 -2.86 31.67
CA ARG A 214 29.84 -4.29 31.97
C ARG A 214 30.21 -5.17 30.77
N HIS A 215 29.83 -4.75 29.57
CA HIS A 215 29.91 -5.59 28.37
C HIS A 215 31.05 -5.22 27.43
N GLU A 216 31.70 -4.07 27.65
CA GLU A 216 32.83 -3.56 26.88
C GLU A 216 32.70 -3.82 25.37
N PRO A 217 31.59 -3.37 24.75
CA PRO A 217 31.27 -3.74 23.38
C PRO A 217 32.28 -3.12 22.40
N HIS A 218 32.70 -3.90 21.41
CA HIS A 218 33.55 -3.38 20.33
C HIS A 218 32.69 -2.56 19.35
N ILE A 219 32.77 -1.23 19.43
CA ILE A 219 32.03 -0.31 18.56
C ILE A 219 32.89 0.04 17.34
N SER A 220 32.52 -0.47 16.17
CA SER A 220 33.13 -0.08 14.90
C SER A 220 32.41 1.15 14.35
N TRP A 221 33.01 2.33 14.52
CA TRP A 221 32.52 3.55 13.87
C TRP A 221 32.92 3.50 12.40
N SER A 222 31.98 3.24 11.49
CA SER A 222 32.21 3.43 10.05
C SER A 222 32.14 4.93 9.74
N THR A 223 33.26 5.51 9.30
CA THR A 223 33.35 6.85 8.69
C THR A 223 32.76 6.89 7.29
#